data_AF-H6V4Q3-F1
#
_entry.id   AF-H6V4Q3-F1
#
_cell.length_a   1.000
_cell.length_b   1.000
_cell.length_c   1.000
_cell.angle_alpha   90.00
_cell.angle_beta   90.00
_cell.angle_gamma   90.00
#
_symmetry.space_group_name_H-M   'P 1'
#
loop_
_entity.id
_entity.type
_entity.pdbx_description
1 polymer ?
#
loop_
_entity_poly.entity_id
_entity_poly.type
_entity_poly.pdbx_seq_one_letter_code
_entity_poly.pdbx_strand_id
1 'polypeptide(L)'
;TQNQAFSALLFLYRHILKKDYDLRDTVVRARRTRYVPVVLSRAEIDAVVARMQDPHRLAVQLLYGCGLRRAECLSLRVQCLNFDQGIVTVHDGKGKKDRTVPLPAALRAPLKEQLERVAQQHEQDLKAGYHGVFLPGALDGKYKNAAREYIWQWLFPARMLTYVPDTGERRRYHMQGSELQKALRAAVREARIPKRVTCHTFRHCFATHLL
;
A
#
# COMPACT_ATOMS: atom_id res chain seq x y z
N THR A 1 -2.84 17.33 -14.78
CA THR A 1 -4.13 18.05 -14.72
C THR A 1 -3.87 19.52 -14.48
N GLN A 2 -4.76 20.42 -14.91
CA GLN A 2 -4.58 21.88 -14.80
C GLN A 2 -4.22 22.33 -13.37
N ASN A 3 -4.91 21.82 -12.35
CA ASN A 3 -4.58 22.15 -10.95
C ASN A 3 -3.19 21.65 -10.51
N GLN A 4 -2.73 20.51 -11.01
CA GLN A 4 -1.38 20.01 -10.71
C GLN A 4 -0.31 20.87 -11.40
N ALA A 5 -0.55 21.26 -12.66
CA ALA A 5 0.34 22.16 -13.39
C ALA A 5 0.40 23.54 -12.72
N PHE A 6 -0.75 24.07 -12.30
CA PHE A 6 -0.84 25.30 -11.53
C PHE A 6 -0.06 25.20 -10.21
N SER A 7 -0.20 24.10 -9.45
CA SER A 7 0.59 23.89 -8.23
C SER A 7 2.09 23.76 -8.51
N ALA A 8 2.49 23.15 -9.62
CA ALA A 8 3.89 23.05 -10.02
C ALA A 8 4.48 24.41 -10.38
N LEU A 9 3.75 25.22 -11.15
CA LEU A 9 4.14 26.60 -11.48
C LEU A 9 4.21 27.46 -10.21
N LEU A 10 3.21 27.39 -9.34
CA LEU A 10 3.22 28.09 -8.06
C LEU A 10 4.47 27.75 -7.24
N PHE A 11 4.83 26.48 -7.19
CA PHE A 11 6.03 26.02 -6.49
C PHE A 11 7.31 26.56 -7.11
N LEU A 12 7.44 26.49 -8.45
CA LEU A 12 8.58 27.05 -9.19
C LEU A 12 8.77 28.53 -8.88
N TYR A 13 7.72 29.34 -9.01
CA TYR A 13 7.81 30.78 -8.81
C TYR A 13 8.18 31.15 -7.37
N ARG A 14 7.53 30.52 -6.38
CA ARG A 14 7.75 30.83 -4.97
C ARG A 14 9.09 30.30 -4.45
N HIS A 15 9.41 29.04 -4.71
CA HIS A 15 10.52 28.38 -4.02
C HIS A 15 11.83 28.42 -4.80
N ILE A 16 11.78 28.36 -6.13
CA ILE A 16 12.96 28.35 -6.99
C ILE A 16 13.29 29.77 -7.44
N LEU A 17 12.31 30.49 -8.02
CA LEU A 17 12.52 31.83 -8.56
C LEU A 17 12.44 32.94 -7.50
N LYS A 18 12.05 32.62 -6.26
CA LYS A 18 11.92 33.56 -5.12
C LYS A 18 11.07 34.80 -5.44
N LYS A 19 10.08 34.66 -6.33
CA LYS A 19 9.14 35.71 -6.68
C LYS A 19 7.80 35.40 -6.01
N ASP A 20 7.36 36.28 -5.13
CA ASP A 20 6.01 36.19 -4.58
C ASP A 20 5.00 36.62 -5.64
N TYR A 21 4.14 35.67 -6.01
CA TYR A 21 3.02 35.90 -6.90
C TYR A 21 1.76 35.87 -6.05
N ASP A 22 1.13 37.04 -5.85
CA ASP A 22 -0.09 37.14 -5.05
C ASP A 22 -1.30 36.76 -5.92
N LEU A 23 -1.69 35.49 -5.86
CA LEU A 23 -2.69 34.87 -6.74
C LEU A 23 -4.12 35.06 -6.24
N ARG A 24 -4.39 36.10 -5.46
CA ARG A 24 -5.60 36.18 -4.64
C ARG A 24 -6.88 36.26 -5.47
N ASP A 25 -6.85 36.80 -6.69
CA ASP A 25 -8.11 37.06 -7.41
C ASP A 25 -8.20 36.64 -8.90
N THR A 26 -7.10 36.28 -9.57
CA THR A 26 -7.12 36.13 -11.04
C THR A 26 -7.19 34.69 -11.57
N VAL A 27 -7.02 33.66 -10.73
CA VAL A 27 -6.86 32.28 -11.22
C VAL A 27 -8.04 31.39 -10.83
N VAL A 28 -8.92 31.17 -11.81
CA VAL A 28 -10.01 30.19 -11.72
C VAL A 28 -9.41 28.78 -11.60
N ARG A 29 -9.45 28.21 -10.39
CA ARG A 29 -9.11 26.80 -10.20
C ARG A 29 -10.13 25.94 -10.92
N ALA A 30 -9.67 24.88 -11.58
CA ALA A 30 -10.57 23.90 -12.18
C ALA A 30 -11.40 23.25 -11.06
N ARG A 31 -12.73 23.42 -11.14
CA ARG A 31 -13.67 22.77 -10.22
C ARG A 31 -13.53 21.26 -10.37
N ARG A 32 -13.29 20.57 -9.25
CA ARG A 32 -13.32 19.09 -9.23
C ARG A 32 -14.78 18.65 -9.13
N THR A 33 -15.24 17.89 -10.11
CA THR A 33 -16.52 17.17 -9.99
C THR A 33 -16.43 16.22 -8.81
N ARG A 34 -17.37 16.32 -7.86
CA ARG A 34 -17.46 15.38 -6.73
C ARG A 34 -18.00 14.07 -7.27
N TYR A 35 -17.16 13.04 -7.31
CA TYR A 35 -17.58 11.69 -7.66
C TYR A 35 -18.17 11.02 -6.42
N VAL A 36 -19.39 10.51 -6.52
CA VAL A 36 -20.01 9.73 -5.44
C VAL A 36 -19.24 8.40 -5.32
N PRO A 37 -18.73 8.05 -4.12
CA PRO A 37 -17.98 6.83 -3.94
C PRO A 37 -18.86 5.62 -4.25
N VAL A 38 -18.32 4.70 -5.04
CA VAL A 38 -18.95 3.41 -5.32
C VAL A 38 -18.83 2.54 -4.07
N VAL A 39 -19.95 1.95 -3.64
CA VAL A 39 -19.99 0.96 -2.57
C VAL A 39 -20.43 -0.39 -3.13
N LEU A 40 -19.73 -1.44 -2.72
CA LEU A 40 -20.03 -2.82 -3.05
C LEU A 40 -20.81 -3.47 -1.90
N SER A 41 -21.79 -4.31 -2.22
CA SER A 41 -22.43 -5.17 -1.23
C SER A 41 -21.44 -6.24 -0.74
N ARG A 42 -21.75 -6.89 0.40
CA ARG A 42 -20.92 -7.98 0.93
C ARG A 42 -20.82 -9.14 -0.07
N ALA A 43 -21.93 -9.52 -0.71
CA ALA A 43 -21.94 -10.56 -1.74
C ALA A 43 -21.07 -10.20 -2.97
N GLU A 44 -21.06 -8.94 -3.40
CA GLU A 44 -20.17 -8.48 -4.48
C GLU A 44 -18.69 -8.56 -4.06
N ILE A 45 -18.38 -8.20 -2.81
CA ILE A 45 -17.01 -8.30 -2.26
C ILE A 45 -16.57 -9.76 -2.24
N ASP A 46 -17.39 -10.66 -1.71
CA ASP A 46 -17.08 -12.09 -1.61
C ASP A 46 -16.90 -12.70 -3.00
N ALA A 47 -17.75 -12.35 -3.96
CA ALA A 47 -17.65 -12.80 -5.35
C ALA A 47 -16.33 -12.37 -6.03
N VAL A 48 -15.83 -11.17 -5.72
CA VAL A 48 -14.52 -10.69 -6.23
C VAL A 48 -13.38 -11.41 -5.53
N VAL A 49 -13.40 -11.48 -4.19
CA VAL A 49 -12.34 -12.10 -3.38
C VAL A 49 -12.18 -13.58 -3.70
N ALA A 50 -13.27 -14.30 -3.97
CA ALA A 50 -13.26 -15.71 -4.35
C ALA A 50 -12.53 -16.01 -5.67
N ARG A 51 -12.39 -15.00 -6.56
CA ARG A 51 -11.70 -15.11 -7.86
C ARG A 51 -10.27 -14.60 -7.83
N MET A 52 -9.77 -14.20 -6.67
CA MET A 52 -8.40 -13.73 -6.50
C MET A 52 -7.52 -14.84 -5.92
N GLN A 53 -6.25 -14.84 -6.31
CA GLN A 53 -5.24 -15.72 -5.75
C GLN A 53 -4.38 -14.98 -4.72
N ASP A 54 -3.78 -15.71 -3.78
CA ASP A 54 -2.80 -15.13 -2.88
C ASP A 54 -1.48 -14.82 -3.63
N PRO A 55 -0.78 -13.73 -3.26
CA PRO A 55 -1.03 -12.84 -2.12
C PRO A 55 -2.02 -11.69 -2.41
N HIS A 56 -2.54 -11.56 -3.63
CA HIS A 56 -3.41 -10.45 -4.03
C HIS A 56 -4.75 -10.47 -3.29
N ARG A 57 -5.33 -11.66 -3.10
CA ARG A 57 -6.55 -11.88 -2.35
C ARG A 57 -6.42 -11.35 -0.91
N LEU A 58 -5.40 -11.79 -0.18
CA LEU A 58 -5.10 -11.32 1.17
C LEU A 58 -4.89 -9.80 1.23
N ALA A 59 -4.20 -9.20 0.26
CA ALA A 59 -4.02 -7.76 0.21
C ALA A 59 -5.37 -7.03 0.07
N VAL A 60 -6.28 -7.49 -0.79
CA VAL A 60 -7.64 -6.91 -0.92
C VAL A 60 -8.45 -7.10 0.35
N GLN A 61 -8.35 -8.27 0.99
CA GLN A 61 -8.99 -8.51 2.27
C GLN A 61 -8.51 -7.57 3.37
N LEU A 62 -7.22 -7.20 3.41
CA LEU A 62 -6.71 -6.18 4.34
C LEU A 62 -7.21 -4.77 4.01
N LEU A 63 -7.32 -4.42 2.72
CA LEU A 63 -7.87 -3.13 2.31
C LEU A 63 -9.33 -2.96 2.78
N TYR A 64 -10.12 -4.03 2.71
CA TYR A 64 -11.49 -4.04 3.20
C TYR A 64 -11.56 -4.22 4.72
N GLY A 65 -10.95 -5.25 5.28
CA GLY A 65 -11.09 -5.61 6.69
C GLY A 65 -10.46 -4.62 7.67
N CYS A 66 -9.40 -3.92 7.25
CA CYS A 66 -8.68 -2.95 8.09
C CYS A 66 -8.79 -1.51 7.56
N GLY A 67 -9.52 -1.31 6.46
CA GLY A 67 -9.69 0.01 5.84
C GLY A 67 -8.38 0.64 5.35
N LEU A 68 -7.35 -0.13 5.02
CA LEU A 68 -6.03 0.42 4.66
C LEU A 68 -6.05 1.14 3.30
N ARG A 69 -5.17 2.14 3.12
CA ARG A 69 -4.87 2.63 1.77
C ARG A 69 -4.01 1.59 1.05
N ARG A 70 -4.09 1.55 -0.29
CA ARG A 70 -3.25 0.65 -1.10
C ARG A 70 -1.76 0.78 -0.76
N ALA A 71 -1.23 2.00 -0.69
CA ALA A 71 0.18 2.22 -0.37
C ALA A 71 0.53 1.67 1.02
N GLU A 72 -0.27 2.02 2.03
CA GLU A 72 -0.11 1.56 3.43
C GLU A 72 -0.13 0.03 3.52
N CYS A 73 -1.06 -0.64 2.81
CA CYS A 73 -1.18 -2.09 2.80
C CYS A 73 0.04 -2.78 2.19
N LEU A 74 0.55 -2.26 1.07
CA LEU A 74 1.71 -2.85 0.39
C LEU A 74 3.01 -2.58 1.13
N SER A 75 3.10 -1.45 1.82
CA SER A 75 4.26 -1.11 2.66
C SER A 75 4.21 -1.71 4.07
N LEU A 76 3.24 -2.59 4.38
CA LEU A 76 3.23 -3.30 5.66
C LEU A 76 4.48 -4.18 5.78
N ARG A 77 5.06 -4.17 6.98
CA ARG A 77 6.19 -5.04 7.35
C ARG A 77 5.71 -6.12 8.32
N VAL A 78 6.53 -7.14 8.52
CA VAL A 78 6.24 -8.24 9.45
C VAL A 78 5.93 -7.70 10.86
N GLN A 79 6.75 -6.77 11.37
CA GLN A 79 6.58 -6.18 12.70
C GLN A 79 5.30 -5.35 12.88
N CYS A 80 4.60 -5.01 11.80
CA CYS A 80 3.37 -4.23 11.88
C CYS A 80 2.19 -5.04 12.42
N LEU A 81 2.29 -6.37 12.49
CA LEU A 81 1.20 -7.26 12.90
C LEU A 81 1.36 -7.65 14.36
N ASN A 82 0.36 -7.33 15.19
CA ASN A 82 0.26 -7.84 16.55
C ASN A 82 -0.99 -8.73 16.65
N PHE A 83 -0.77 -10.05 16.67
CA PHE A 83 -1.86 -11.03 16.70
C PHE A 83 -2.51 -11.15 18.08
N ASP A 84 -1.76 -10.94 19.15
CA ASP A 84 -2.24 -11.06 20.52
C ASP A 84 -3.27 -9.97 20.82
N GLN A 85 -2.94 -8.73 20.45
CA GLN A 85 -3.85 -7.59 20.55
C GLN A 85 -4.85 -7.52 19.38
N GLY A 86 -4.62 -8.28 18.31
CA GLY A 86 -5.45 -8.24 17.11
C GLY A 86 -5.44 -6.86 16.45
N ILE A 87 -4.26 -6.26 16.28
CA ILE A 87 -4.10 -4.95 15.66
C ILE A 87 -3.03 -4.96 14.56
N VAL A 88 -3.17 -4.06 13.60
CA VAL A 88 -2.15 -3.72 12.61
C VAL A 88 -1.70 -2.29 12.83
N THR A 89 -0.39 -2.09 12.98
CA THR A 89 0.23 -0.77 13.10
C THR A 89 0.64 -0.27 11.72
N VAL A 90 0.09 0.87 11.32
CA VAL A 90 0.45 1.56 10.08
C VAL A 90 1.40 2.70 10.41
N HIS A 91 2.66 2.53 10.02
CA HIS A 91 3.67 3.58 10.15
C HIS A 91 3.54 4.61 9.02
N ASP A 92 3.99 5.84 9.28
CA ASP A 92 4.03 6.94 8.30
C ASP A 92 2.66 7.28 7.67
N GLY A 93 1.61 7.28 8.50
CA GLY A 93 0.31 7.81 8.14
C GLY A 93 0.36 9.31 7.77
N LYS A 94 -0.80 9.87 7.40
CA LYS A 94 -0.90 11.31 7.07
C LYS A 94 -0.30 12.15 8.21
N GLY A 95 0.76 12.92 7.91
CA GLY A 95 1.49 13.73 8.89
C GLY A 95 2.61 12.99 9.65
N LYS A 96 3.10 11.85 9.13
CA LYS A 96 4.13 11.00 9.78
C LYS A 96 3.72 10.53 11.19
N LYS A 97 2.42 10.30 11.38
CA LYS A 97 1.88 9.74 12.61
C LYS A 97 1.49 8.29 12.39
N ASP A 98 1.87 7.48 13.35
CA ASP A 98 1.50 6.08 13.40
C ASP A 98 0.04 5.96 13.85
N ARG A 99 -0.64 4.93 13.33
CA ARG A 99 -1.98 4.58 13.81
C ARG A 99 -2.14 3.07 13.85
N THR A 100 -2.93 2.60 14.80
CA THR A 100 -3.36 1.20 14.88
C THR A 100 -4.75 1.04 14.27
N VAL A 101 -4.98 -0.08 13.61
CA VAL A 101 -6.30 -0.48 13.11
C VAL A 101 -6.60 -1.91 13.59
N PRO A 102 -7.86 -2.22 13.91
CA PRO A 102 -8.22 -3.57 14.33
C PRO A 102 -7.99 -4.57 13.20
N LEU A 103 -7.49 -5.76 13.56
CA LEU A 103 -7.27 -6.88 12.66
C LEU A 103 -8.42 -7.89 12.80
N PRO A 104 -9.22 -8.11 11.74
CA PRO A 104 -10.29 -9.10 11.76
C PRO A 104 -9.77 -10.52 12.06
N ALA A 105 -10.48 -11.26 12.92
CA ALA A 105 -10.09 -12.62 13.32
C ALA A 105 -9.95 -13.57 12.12
N ALA A 106 -10.81 -13.42 11.10
CA ALA A 106 -10.79 -14.21 9.88
C ALA A 106 -9.49 -14.09 9.06
N LEU A 107 -8.75 -12.99 9.23
CA LEU A 107 -7.47 -12.77 8.53
C LEU A 107 -6.26 -13.29 9.30
N ARG A 108 -6.43 -13.74 10.55
CA ARG A 108 -5.31 -14.22 11.37
C ARG A 108 -4.63 -15.44 10.76
N ALA A 109 -5.39 -16.46 10.37
CA ALA A 109 -4.83 -17.67 9.77
C ALA A 109 -4.17 -17.40 8.40
N PRO A 110 -4.83 -16.72 7.43
CA PRO A 110 -4.19 -16.35 6.17
C PRO A 110 -2.92 -15.48 6.33
N LEU A 111 -2.89 -14.59 7.33
CA LEU A 111 -1.70 -13.79 7.62
C LEU A 111 -0.55 -14.63 8.19
N LYS A 112 -0.84 -15.61 9.05
CA LYS A 112 0.19 -16.52 9.55
C LYS A 112 0.83 -17.33 8.41
N GLU A 113 0.01 -17.88 7.52
CA GLU A 113 0.54 -18.55 6.31
C GLU A 113 1.37 -17.61 5.43
N GLN A 114 0.93 -16.35 5.28
CA GLN A 114 1.69 -15.37 4.53
C GLN A 114 3.04 -15.06 5.19
N LEU A 115 3.08 -14.97 6.53
CA LEU A 115 4.32 -14.78 7.27
C LEU A 115 5.29 -15.95 7.10
N GLU A 116 4.79 -17.18 7.11
CA GLU A 116 5.58 -18.38 6.82
C GLU A 116 6.17 -18.34 5.40
N ARG A 117 5.36 -17.99 4.40
CA ARG A 117 5.84 -17.80 3.01
C ARG A 117 6.92 -16.72 2.92
N VAL A 118 6.75 -15.61 3.63
CA VAL A 118 7.76 -14.53 3.69
C VAL A 118 9.04 -15.01 4.40
N ALA A 119 8.93 -15.82 5.45
CA ALA A 119 10.08 -16.37 6.17
C ALA A 119 10.90 -17.31 5.27
N GLN A 120 10.22 -18.20 4.54
CA GLN A 120 10.87 -19.09 3.57
C GLN A 120 11.57 -18.31 2.45
N GLN A 121 10.89 -17.31 1.87
CA GLN A 121 11.49 -16.45 0.85
C GLN A 121 12.71 -15.69 1.39
N HIS A 122 12.61 -15.17 2.61
CA HIS A 122 13.68 -14.45 3.26
C HIS A 122 14.91 -15.33 3.50
N GLU A 123 14.71 -16.57 3.95
CA GLU A 123 15.80 -17.53 4.13
C GLU A 123 16.49 -17.87 2.80
N GLN A 124 15.71 -18.06 1.73
CA GLN A 124 16.24 -18.27 0.38
C GLN A 124 17.06 -17.06 -0.10
N ASP A 125 16.57 -15.85 0.16
CA ASP A 125 17.26 -14.62 -0.22
C ASP A 125 18.58 -14.44 0.53
N LEU A 126 18.60 -14.76 1.83
CA LEU A 126 19.82 -14.75 2.65
C LEU A 126 20.86 -15.73 2.10
N LYS A 127 20.44 -16.95 1.72
CA LYS A 127 21.31 -17.95 1.07
C LYS A 127 21.83 -17.47 -0.29
N ALA A 128 21.01 -16.75 -1.05
CA ALA A 128 21.39 -16.16 -2.33
C ALA A 128 22.26 -14.89 -2.21
N GLY A 129 22.53 -14.40 -0.99
CA GLY A 129 23.39 -13.25 -0.75
C GLY A 129 22.77 -11.89 -1.07
N TYR A 130 21.44 -11.74 -0.97
CA TYR A 130 20.78 -10.45 -1.21
C TYR A 130 21.13 -9.38 -0.15
N HIS A 131 20.90 -8.10 -0.48
CA HIS A 131 21.32 -6.94 0.34
C HIS A 131 20.22 -6.44 1.30
N GLY A 132 19.16 -7.22 1.53
CA GLY A 132 18.05 -6.83 2.40
C GLY A 132 16.95 -6.04 1.69
N VAL A 133 16.12 -5.37 2.49
CA VAL A 133 15.03 -4.50 2.02
C VAL A 133 15.39 -3.03 2.12
N PHE A 134 14.58 -2.19 1.47
CA PHE A 134 14.65 -0.75 1.68
C PHE A 134 14.06 -0.38 3.04
N LEU A 135 14.84 0.31 3.87
CA LEU A 135 14.44 0.79 5.18
C LEU A 135 13.96 2.25 5.13
N PRO A 136 13.08 2.68 6.06
CA PRO A 136 12.58 4.05 6.07
C PRO A 136 13.60 5.03 6.67
N GLY A 137 13.71 6.22 6.07
CA GLY A 137 14.51 7.32 6.59
C GLY A 137 15.99 6.98 6.74
N ALA A 138 16.58 7.38 7.87
CA ALA A 138 17.99 7.18 8.18
C ALA A 138 18.31 5.79 8.78
N LEU A 139 17.33 4.89 8.90
CA LEU A 139 17.54 3.58 9.52
C LEU A 139 18.56 2.74 8.76
N ASP A 140 18.58 2.86 7.43
CA ASP A 140 19.50 2.13 6.56
C ASP A 140 20.98 2.47 6.86
N GLY A 141 21.27 3.74 7.13
CA GLY A 141 22.61 4.18 7.51
C GLY A 141 22.94 3.92 8.98
N LYS A 142 21.94 3.93 9.87
CA LYS A 142 22.13 3.77 11.31
C LYS A 142 22.34 2.30 11.72
N TYR A 143 21.65 1.37 11.08
CA TYR A 143 21.67 -0.06 11.45
C TYR A 143 21.94 -0.93 10.22
N LYS A 144 23.20 -1.29 10.01
CA LYS A 144 23.67 -2.01 8.82
C LYS A 144 22.98 -3.35 8.56
N ASN A 145 22.55 -4.05 9.61
CA ASN A 145 21.94 -5.37 9.50
C ASN A 145 20.41 -5.35 9.49
N ALA A 146 19.78 -4.21 9.83
CA ALA A 146 18.33 -4.14 9.97
C ALA A 146 17.60 -4.51 8.67
N ALA A 147 18.18 -4.19 7.50
CA ALA A 147 17.60 -4.53 6.20
C ALA A 147 17.49 -6.05 5.96
N ARG A 148 18.30 -6.84 6.65
CA ARG A 148 18.35 -8.31 6.57
C ARG A 148 17.62 -8.99 7.73
N GLU A 149 17.06 -8.25 8.68
CA GLU A 149 16.28 -8.85 9.76
C GLU A 149 14.85 -9.15 9.28
N TYR A 150 14.30 -10.26 9.75
CA TYR A 150 12.97 -10.73 9.37
C TYR A 150 11.86 -9.71 9.69
N ILE A 151 11.96 -9.02 10.84
CA ILE A 151 10.96 -8.05 11.33
C ILE A 151 10.74 -6.89 10.35
N TRP A 152 11.78 -6.52 9.60
CA TRP A 152 11.75 -5.43 8.64
C TRP A 152 11.30 -5.86 7.25
N GLN A 153 11.18 -7.16 6.97
CA GLN A 153 10.77 -7.64 5.66
C GLN A 153 9.34 -7.22 5.34
N TRP A 154 9.06 -7.01 4.05
CA TRP A 154 7.72 -6.66 3.58
C TRP A 154 6.77 -7.84 3.76
N LEU A 155 5.54 -7.57 4.22
CA LEU A 155 4.47 -8.57 4.30
C LEU A 155 4.09 -9.08 2.90
N PHE A 156 4.16 -8.19 1.91
CA PHE A 156 3.94 -8.50 0.50
C PHE A 156 5.23 -8.23 -0.28
N PRO A 157 6.21 -9.15 -0.28
CA PRO A 157 7.43 -8.98 -1.03
C PRO A 157 7.17 -8.95 -2.55
N ALA A 158 7.91 -8.14 -3.30
CA ALA A 158 7.95 -8.24 -4.76
C ALA A 158 8.54 -9.61 -5.14
N ARG A 159 8.17 -10.15 -6.31
CA ARG A 159 8.72 -11.42 -6.81
C ARG A 159 10.21 -11.31 -7.14
N MET A 160 10.58 -10.24 -7.83
CA MET A 160 11.96 -9.98 -8.27
C MET A 160 12.67 -9.01 -7.34
N LEU A 161 13.99 -9.19 -7.20
CA LEU A 161 14.85 -8.22 -6.55
C LEU A 161 14.99 -6.97 -7.42
N THR A 162 15.04 -5.82 -6.77
CA THR A 162 15.31 -4.52 -7.39
C THR A 162 16.81 -4.27 -7.36
N TYR A 163 17.38 -4.01 -8.53
CA TYR A 163 18.76 -3.57 -8.67
C TYR A 163 18.85 -2.07 -8.35
N VAL A 164 19.81 -1.68 -7.52
CA VAL A 164 20.09 -0.30 -7.15
C VAL A 164 21.34 0.14 -7.91
N PRO A 165 21.23 0.99 -8.96
CA PRO A 165 22.38 1.34 -9.80
C PRO A 165 23.52 2.02 -9.04
N ASP A 166 23.18 2.88 -8.07
CA ASP A 166 24.16 3.69 -7.35
C ASP A 166 25.11 2.86 -6.45
N THR A 167 24.61 1.74 -5.91
CA THR A 167 25.36 0.90 -4.97
C THR A 167 25.70 -0.48 -5.53
N GLY A 168 25.15 -0.85 -6.69
CA GLY A 168 25.27 -2.20 -7.27
C GLY A 168 24.50 -3.28 -6.50
N GLU A 169 23.72 -2.88 -5.49
CA GLU A 169 23.04 -3.82 -4.59
C GLU A 169 21.76 -4.38 -5.21
N ARG A 170 21.39 -5.59 -4.78
CA ARG A 170 20.10 -6.21 -5.09
C ARG A 170 19.26 -6.29 -3.82
N ARG A 171 18.22 -5.46 -3.76
CA ARG A 171 17.33 -5.31 -2.60
C ARG A 171 15.91 -5.67 -2.93
N ARG A 172 15.15 -6.10 -1.93
CA ARG A 172 13.74 -6.46 -2.12
C ARG A 172 12.82 -5.27 -1.79
N TYR A 173 11.97 -4.94 -2.76
CA TYR A 173 10.86 -4.00 -2.55
C TYR A 173 9.58 -4.76 -2.24
N HIS A 174 8.53 -4.04 -1.84
CA HIS A 174 7.20 -4.65 -1.74
C HIS A 174 6.59 -4.85 -3.14
N MET A 175 5.55 -5.68 -3.21
CA MET A 175 4.76 -5.92 -4.41
C MET A 175 4.30 -4.61 -5.05
N GLN A 176 4.38 -4.55 -6.38
CA GLN A 176 4.04 -3.33 -7.11
C GLN A 176 2.53 -3.07 -7.10
N GLY A 177 2.15 -1.82 -6.86
CA GLY A 177 0.72 -1.45 -6.75
C GLY A 177 -0.07 -1.63 -8.06
N SER A 178 0.60 -1.71 -9.20
CA SER A 178 0.00 -2.02 -10.51
C SER A 178 -0.35 -3.51 -10.64
N GLU A 179 0.44 -4.41 -10.03
CA GLU A 179 0.18 -5.85 -10.02
C GLU A 179 -1.14 -6.16 -9.32
N LEU A 180 -1.32 -5.65 -8.09
CA LEU A 180 -2.56 -5.78 -7.33
C LEU A 180 -3.76 -5.20 -8.09
N GLN A 181 -3.59 -4.06 -8.76
CA GLN A 181 -4.66 -3.45 -9.55
C GLN A 181 -5.05 -4.29 -10.76
N LYS A 182 -4.08 -4.91 -11.45
CA LYS A 182 -4.35 -5.80 -12.59
C LYS A 182 -5.12 -7.04 -12.13
N ALA A 183 -4.65 -7.69 -11.05
CA ALA A 183 -5.31 -8.84 -10.46
C ALA A 183 -6.75 -8.52 -10.03
N LEU A 184 -6.95 -7.39 -9.34
CA LEU A 184 -8.28 -6.95 -8.94
C LEU A 184 -9.19 -6.68 -10.14
N ARG A 185 -8.69 -6.01 -11.18
CA ARG A 185 -9.49 -5.75 -12.40
C ARG A 185 -9.91 -7.04 -13.09
N ALA A 186 -9.03 -8.04 -13.14
CA ALA A 186 -9.35 -9.35 -13.70
C ALA A 186 -10.47 -10.04 -12.90
N ALA A 187 -10.34 -10.09 -11.58
CA ALA A 187 -11.34 -10.69 -10.69
C ALA A 187 -12.71 -9.98 -10.76
N VAL A 188 -12.72 -8.64 -10.82
CA VAL A 188 -13.95 -7.84 -10.96
C VAL A 188 -14.65 -8.12 -12.28
N ARG A 189 -13.88 -8.23 -13.37
CA ARG A 189 -14.42 -8.57 -14.69
C ARG A 189 -15.02 -9.98 -14.71
N GLU A 190 -14.34 -10.94 -14.10
CA GLU A 190 -14.80 -12.32 -14.03
C GLU A 190 -16.02 -12.49 -13.10
N ALA A 191 -16.08 -11.72 -12.01
CA ALA A 191 -17.25 -11.62 -11.15
C ALA A 191 -18.44 -10.87 -11.78
N ARG A 192 -18.26 -10.31 -12.99
CA ARG A 192 -19.28 -9.54 -13.73
C ARG A 192 -19.89 -8.40 -12.94
N ILE A 193 -19.08 -7.73 -12.10
CA ILE A 193 -19.55 -6.59 -11.30
C ILE A 193 -19.70 -5.35 -12.19
N PRO A 194 -20.90 -4.78 -12.34
CA PRO A 194 -21.18 -3.66 -13.26
C PRO A 194 -20.78 -2.31 -12.66
N LYS A 195 -19.78 -2.27 -11.77
CA LYS A 195 -19.35 -1.09 -11.03
C LYS A 195 -17.87 -0.83 -11.25
N ARG A 196 -17.47 0.45 -11.18
CA ARG A 196 -16.05 0.82 -11.24
C ARG A 196 -15.35 0.47 -9.92
N VAL A 197 -14.75 -0.71 -9.86
CA VAL A 197 -14.04 -1.19 -8.67
C VAL A 197 -12.55 -0.88 -8.75
N THR A 198 -12.01 -0.35 -7.65
CA THR A 198 -10.57 -0.10 -7.46
C THR A 198 -10.19 -0.51 -6.04
N CYS A 199 -8.89 -0.54 -5.72
CA CYS A 199 -8.43 -0.75 -4.34
C CYS A 199 -9.07 0.27 -3.35
N HIS A 200 -9.35 1.49 -3.82
CA HIS A 200 -9.96 2.51 -2.98
C HIS A 200 -11.43 2.21 -2.66
N THR A 201 -12.14 1.53 -3.58
CA THR A 201 -13.53 1.08 -3.39
C THR A 201 -13.64 0.20 -2.14
N PHE A 202 -12.73 -0.77 -1.93
CA PHE A 202 -12.76 -1.65 -0.74
C PHE A 202 -12.59 -0.88 0.57
N ARG A 203 -11.69 0.11 0.61
CA ARG A 203 -11.55 1.01 1.77
C ARG A 203 -12.82 1.83 2.00
N HIS A 204 -13.50 2.29 0.95
CA HIS A 204 -14.77 3.00 1.09
C HIS A 204 -15.89 2.07 1.59
N CYS A 205 -15.96 0.84 1.09
CA CYS A 205 -16.91 -0.15 1.57
C CYS A 205 -16.71 -0.43 3.06
N PHE A 206 -15.45 -0.55 3.54
CA PHE A 206 -15.16 -0.69 4.96
C PHE A 206 -15.79 0.43 5.79
N ALA A 207 -15.51 1.69 5.42
CA ALA A 207 -16.03 2.83 6.15
C ALA A 207 -17.57 2.87 6.11
N THR A 208 -18.18 2.49 5.00
CA THR A 208 -19.65 2.49 4.85
C THR A 208 -20.30 1.34 5.61
N HIS A 209 -19.69 0.16 5.64
CA HIS A 209 -20.23 -1.02 6.32
C HIS A 209 -20.02 -1.01 7.84
N LEU A 210 -19.26 -0.03 8.36
CA LEU A 210 -19.09 0.22 9.79
C LEU A 210 -20.06 1.27 10.34
N LEU A 211 -20.72 2.04 9.47
CA LEU A 211 -21.80 2.95 9.83
C LEU A 211 -23.11 2.16 9.98
#